data_AF-E4YYK6-F1
#
_entry.id   AF-E4YYK6-F1
#
_cell.length_a   1.000
_cell.length_b   1.000
_cell.length_c   1.000
_cell.angle_alpha   90.00
_cell.angle_beta   90.00
_cell.angle_gamma   90.00
#
_symmetry.space_group_name_H-M   'P 1'
#
loop_
_entity.id
_entity.type
_entity.pdbx_description
1 polymer ?
#
loop_
_entity_poly.entity_id
_entity_poly.type
_entity_poly.pdbx_seq_one_letter_code
_entity_poly.pdbx_strand_id
1 'polypeptide(L)'
;ILCFINIRGLRARGMKFLVPPASYYTQLRENLKDSKCVIKEDLDAIQEQNILIDYDDNGYLLQIFSLPVQDRPTLFIEIIQRANHNGFGAGNFKALFTAIELEQLQRGNL
;
A
#
# COMPACT_ATOMS: atom_id res chain seq x y z
N ILE A 1 2.00 13.96 16.15
CA ILE A 1 2.18 12.75 15.32
C ILE A 1 1.32 12.97 14.06
N LEU A 2 1.61 13.85 13.09
CA LEU A 2 2.83 14.21 12.35
C LEU A 2 3.42 13.09 11.49
N CYS A 3 2.58 12.51 10.62
CA CYS A 3 2.76 12.48 9.16
C CYS A 3 1.59 11.66 8.60
N PHE A 4 0.46 12.30 8.27
CA PHE A 4 -0.41 11.70 7.26
C PHE A 4 0.28 12.07 5.95
N ILE A 5 1.02 11.14 5.34
CA ILE A 5 1.53 11.34 3.99
C ILE A 5 0.36 11.92 3.19
N ASN A 6 0.54 13.09 2.58
CA ASN A 6 -0.53 13.80 1.90
C ASN A 6 -0.82 13.16 0.53
N ILE A 7 -1.26 11.89 0.56
CA ILE A 7 -1.66 11.11 -0.62
C ILE A 7 -2.79 11.83 -1.35
N ARG A 8 -3.70 12.48 -0.62
CA ARG A 8 -4.74 13.36 -1.19
C ARG A 8 -4.13 14.44 -2.08
N GLY A 9 -3.07 15.11 -1.63
CA GLY A 9 -2.35 16.13 -2.38
C GLY A 9 -1.62 15.59 -3.61
N LEU A 10 -1.06 14.38 -3.54
CA LEU A 10 -0.44 13.73 -4.71
C LEU A 10 -1.49 13.30 -5.75
N ARG A 11 -2.61 12.73 -5.30
CA ARG A 11 -3.76 12.40 -6.16
C ARG A 11 -4.34 13.65 -6.83
N ALA A 12 -4.48 14.75 -6.09
CA ALA A 12 -4.96 16.03 -6.62
C ALA A 12 -4.04 16.61 -7.71
N ARG A 13 -2.76 16.23 -7.74
CA ARG A 13 -1.79 16.60 -8.78
C ARG A 13 -1.72 15.58 -9.93
N GLY A 14 -2.61 14.60 -9.97
CA GLY A 14 -2.72 13.62 -11.05
C GLY A 14 -1.91 12.33 -10.85
N MET A 15 -1.26 12.14 -9.70
CA MET A 15 -0.57 10.88 -9.42
C MET A 15 -1.59 9.74 -9.22
N LYS A 16 -1.40 8.65 -9.95
CA LYS A 16 -2.24 7.44 -9.87
C LYS A 16 -1.54 6.39 -9.02
N PHE A 17 -2.30 5.68 -8.21
CA PHE A 17 -1.80 4.66 -7.28
C PHE A 17 -2.54 3.35 -7.49
N LEU A 18 -1.89 2.27 -7.07
CA LEU A 18 -2.48 0.94 -7.00
C LEU A 18 -3.71 0.95 -6.08
N VAL A 19 -4.70 0.14 -6.44
CA VAL A 19 -5.92 -0.07 -5.66
C VAL A 19 -5.95 -1.54 -5.26
N PRO A 20 -5.77 -1.88 -3.98
CA PRO A 20 -5.93 -3.25 -3.51
C PRO A 20 -7.40 -3.68 -3.55
N PRO A 21 -7.69 -4.98 -3.61
CA PRO A 21 -9.06 -5.47 -3.51
C PRO A 21 -9.66 -5.12 -2.15
N ALA A 22 -10.97 -4.84 -2.10
CA ALA A 22 -11.65 -4.46 -0.85
C ALA A 22 -11.48 -5.50 0.28
N SER A 23 -11.35 -6.79 -0.09
CA SER A 23 -11.10 -7.89 0.83
C SER A 23 -9.79 -7.76 1.61
N TYR A 24 -8.80 -7.03 1.10
CA TYR A 24 -7.53 -6.79 1.77
C TYR A 24 -7.76 -6.18 3.15
N TYR A 25 -8.57 -5.12 3.23
CA TYR A 25 -8.81 -4.41 4.48
C TYR A 25 -9.69 -5.17 5.46
N THR A 26 -10.57 -6.03 4.96
CA THR A 26 -11.33 -6.96 5.80
C THR A 26 -10.38 -7.98 6.45
N GLN A 27 -9.50 -8.60 5.65
CA GLN A 27 -8.52 -9.57 6.16
C GLN A 27 -7.51 -8.91 7.12
N LEU A 28 -7.03 -7.71 6.80
CA LEU A 28 -6.13 -6.94 7.65
C LEU A 28 -6.76 -6.69 9.03
N ARG A 29 -8.03 -6.25 9.08
CA ARG A 29 -8.72 -6.01 10.35
C ARG A 29 -8.89 -7.29 11.17
N GLU A 30 -9.18 -8.42 10.53
CA GLU A 30 -9.23 -9.72 11.23
C GLU A 30 -7.84 -10.11 11.79
N ASN A 31 -6.80 -10.04 10.97
CA ASN A 31 -5.44 -10.42 11.39
C ASN A 31 -4.87 -9.52 12.49
N LEU A 32 -5.30 -8.26 12.56
CA LEU A 32 -4.88 -7.33 13.62
C LEU A 32 -5.51 -7.63 14.98
N LYS A 33 -6.66 -8.35 15.04
CA LYS A 33 -7.30 -8.71 16.33
C LYS A 33 -6.40 -9.59 17.19
N ASP A 34 -5.62 -10.45 16.54
CA ASP A 34 -4.71 -11.39 17.20
C ASP A 34 -3.26 -10.87 17.26
N SER A 35 -2.99 -9.68 16.73
CA SER A 35 -1.66 -9.09 16.65
C SER A 35 -1.31 -8.27 17.89
N LYS A 36 -0.04 -8.30 18.30
CA LYS A 36 0.51 -7.39 19.33
C LYS A 36 0.78 -5.99 18.79
N CYS A 37 0.81 -5.83 17.48
CA CYS A 37 1.08 -4.56 16.83
C CYS A 37 -0.16 -3.65 16.85
N VAL A 38 0.01 -2.43 17.34
CA VAL A 38 -1.06 -1.42 17.38
C VAL A 38 -0.79 -0.36 16.33
N ILE A 39 -1.64 -0.35 15.29
CA ILE A 39 -1.65 0.70 14.28
C ILE A 39 -2.22 1.98 14.90
N LYS A 40 -1.48 3.08 14.83
CA LYS A 40 -1.86 4.36 15.46
C LYS A 40 -2.76 5.22 14.58
N GLU A 41 -2.68 5.03 13.27
CA GLU A 41 -3.49 5.72 12.28
C GLU A 41 -4.88 5.09 12.13
N ASP A 42 -5.83 5.89 11.67
CA ASP A 42 -7.19 5.46 11.39
C ASP A 42 -7.23 4.48 10.19
N LEU A 43 -7.67 3.25 10.43
CA LEU A 43 -7.77 2.20 9.42
C LEU A 43 -8.77 2.53 8.30
N ASP A 44 -9.82 3.31 8.59
CA ASP A 44 -10.79 3.72 7.58
C ASP A 44 -10.18 4.76 6.64
N ALA A 45 -9.40 5.70 7.18
CA ALA A 45 -8.63 6.66 6.38
C ALA A 45 -7.51 5.97 5.57
N ILE A 46 -6.84 4.96 6.12
CA ILE A 46 -5.86 4.13 5.39
C ILE A 46 -6.54 3.44 4.20
N GLN A 47 -7.70 2.85 4.43
CA GLN A 47 -8.48 2.16 3.41
C GLN A 47 -8.96 3.12 2.32
N GLU A 48 -9.49 4.29 2.69
CA GLU A 48 -9.91 5.32 1.72
C GLU A 48 -8.76 5.73 0.78
N GLN A 49 -7.53 5.78 1.30
CA GLN A 49 -6.36 6.21 0.53
C GLN A 49 -5.68 5.07 -0.25
N ASN A 50 -6.16 3.83 -0.12
CA ASN A 50 -5.57 2.63 -0.71
C ASN A 50 -4.14 2.33 -0.20
N ILE A 51 -3.88 2.61 1.08
CA ILE A 51 -2.59 2.36 1.72
C ILE A 51 -2.55 0.91 2.21
N LEU A 52 -1.43 0.24 1.97
CA LEU A 52 -1.12 -1.10 2.45
C LEU A 52 -0.35 -1.04 3.78
N ILE A 53 -0.56 -2.03 4.64
CA ILE A 53 0.13 -2.21 5.90
C ILE A 53 0.90 -3.53 5.89
N ASP A 54 2.17 -3.49 6.27
CA ASP A 54 2.92 -4.67 6.72
C ASP A 54 3.35 -4.44 8.17
N TYR A 55 3.35 -5.47 9.01
CA TYR A 55 3.62 -5.34 10.43
C TYR A 55 4.27 -6.57 11.04
N ASP A 56 5.01 -6.34 12.11
CA ASP A 56 5.59 -7.37 12.96
C ASP A 56 5.31 -7.07 14.45
N ASP A 57 5.89 -7.86 15.35
CA ASP A 57 5.73 -7.66 16.80
C ASP A 57 6.31 -6.32 17.32
N ASN A 58 7.16 -5.64 16.53
CA ASN A 58 7.90 -4.44 16.94
C ASN A 58 7.33 -3.15 16.35
N GLY A 59 6.60 -3.23 15.22
CA GLY A 59 6.11 -2.06 14.51
C GLY A 59 5.37 -2.38 13.21
N TYR A 60 5.15 -1.35 12.41
CA TYR A 60 4.47 -1.48 11.12
C TYR A 60 4.99 -0.48 10.08
N LEU A 61 4.63 -0.77 8.83
CA LEU A 61 4.90 0.02 7.64
C LEU A 61 3.57 0.41 7.00
N LEU A 62 3.47 1.65 6.55
CA LEU A 62 2.41 2.10 5.66
C LEU A 62 3.04 2.31 4.28
N GLN A 63 2.53 1.62 3.26
CA GLN A 63 3.07 1.63 1.90
C GLN A 63 1.98 1.98 0.89
N ILE A 64 2.34 2.72 -0.14
CA ILE A 64 1.48 2.92 -1.32
C ILE A 64 2.37 3.00 -2.56
N PHE A 65 1.92 2.34 -3.62
CA PHE A 65 2.66 2.23 -4.87
C PHE A 65 1.95 3.04 -5.96
N SER A 66 2.70 3.85 -6.70
CA SER A 66 2.17 4.49 -7.89
C SER A 66 1.93 3.46 -8.99
N LEU A 67 1.02 3.76 -9.92
CA LEU A 67 1.07 3.13 -11.24
C LEU A 67 2.36 3.55 -11.96
N PRO A 68 2.75 2.88 -13.06
CA PRO A 68 3.90 3.30 -13.85
C PRO A 68 3.83 4.78 -14.23
N VAL A 69 4.93 5.51 -14.02
CA VAL A 69 5.00 6.97 -14.27
C VAL A 69 5.37 7.30 -15.73
N GLN A 70 5.56 6.27 -16.55
CA GLN A 70 5.88 6.34 -17.97
C GLN A 70 4.94 5.41 -18.73
N ASP A 71 4.82 5.59 -20.04
CA ASP A 71 4.01 4.71 -20.90
C ASP A 71 4.49 3.27 -20.86
N ARG A 72 5.81 3.07 -20.71
CA ARG A 72 6.41 1.75 -20.49
C ARG A 72 6.35 1.39 -19.00
N PRO A 73 5.94 0.16 -18.64
CA PRO A 73 5.76 -0.27 -17.26
C PRO A 73 7.08 -0.65 -16.59
N THR A 74 8.02 0.29 -16.51
CA THR A 74 9.39 0.04 -16.02
C THR A 74 9.67 0.74 -14.70
N LEU A 75 9.12 1.92 -14.49
CA LEU A 75 9.36 2.75 -13.31
C LEU A 75 8.05 3.05 -12.59
N PHE A 76 8.03 2.74 -11.30
CA PHE A 76 6.99 3.16 -10.35
C PHE A 76 7.64 3.80 -9.13
N ILE A 77 6.83 4.48 -8.32
CA ILE A 77 7.27 5.14 -7.09
C ILE A 77 6.58 4.44 -5.92
N GLU A 78 7.37 4.09 -4.90
CA GLU A 78 6.87 3.67 -3.60
C GLU A 78 6.95 4.85 -2.62
N ILE A 79 5.87 5.05 -1.86
CA ILE A 79 5.88 5.95 -0.71
C ILE A 79 5.67 5.10 0.54
N ILE A 80 6.60 5.21 1.48
CA ILE A 80 6.66 4.39 2.69
C ILE A 80 6.78 5.27 3.94
N GLN A 81 5.98 4.95 4.96
CA GLN A 81 6.11 5.47 6.31
C GLN A 81 6.37 4.33 7.28
N ARG A 82 7.31 4.54 8.21
CA ARG A 82 7.80 3.52 9.14
C ARG A 82 7.43 3.91 10.55
N ALA A 83 6.77 3.00 11.26
CA ALA A 83 6.51 3.10 12.69
C ALA A 83 7.26 1.97 13.39
N ASN A 84 8.50 2.23 13.79
CA ASN A 84 9.38 1.27 14.48
C ASN A 84 9.58 -0.08 13.75
N HIS A 85 9.58 -0.05 12.41
CA HIS A 85 9.74 -1.23 11.57
C HIS A 85 10.82 -1.01 10.51
N ASN A 86 11.82 -1.91 10.49
CA ASN A 86 13.00 -1.82 9.61
C ASN A 86 12.96 -2.76 8.40
N GLY A 87 11.96 -3.64 8.32
CA GLY A 87 11.77 -4.54 7.17
C GLY A 87 11.32 -3.84 5.89
N PHE A 88 11.08 -4.60 4.83
CA PHE A 88 10.78 -4.07 3.48
C PHE A 88 9.32 -4.22 3.05
N GLY A 89 8.47 -4.84 3.86
CA GLY A 89 7.07 -5.02 3.50
C GLY A 89 6.87 -6.17 2.49
N ALA A 90 7.51 -7.32 2.70
CA ALA A 90 7.54 -8.42 1.73
C ALA A 90 6.14 -8.94 1.37
N GLY A 91 5.18 -8.86 2.30
CA GLY A 91 3.79 -9.23 2.05
C GLY A 91 3.11 -8.30 1.04
N ASN A 92 3.36 -7.00 1.16
CA ASN A 92 2.81 -5.97 0.28
C ASN A 92 3.39 -6.06 -1.14
N PHE A 93 4.65 -6.46 -1.27
CA PHE A 93 5.32 -6.64 -2.55
C PHE A 93 4.69 -7.73 -3.42
N LYS A 94 4.28 -8.85 -2.82
CA LYS A 94 3.57 -9.91 -3.57
C LYS A 94 2.22 -9.43 -4.09
N ALA A 95 1.45 -8.73 -3.26
CA ALA A 95 0.17 -8.16 -3.65
C ALA A 95 0.31 -7.13 -4.78
N LEU A 96 1.35 -6.30 -4.73
CA LEU A 96 1.72 -5.35 -5.78
C LEU A 96 1.99 -6.06 -7.11
N PHE A 97 2.86 -7.06 -7.12
CA PHE A 97 3.21 -7.77 -8.35
C PHE A 97 2.01 -8.47 -9.00
N THR A 98 1.16 -9.14 -8.20
CA THR A 98 -0.06 -9.77 -8.72
C THR A 98 -1.01 -8.74 -9.34
N ALA A 99 -1.17 -7.56 -8.74
CA ALA A 99 -2.01 -6.51 -9.28
C ALA A 99 -1.45 -5.90 -10.58
N ILE A 100 -0.12 -5.73 -10.67
CA ILE A 100 0.56 -5.27 -11.89
C ILE A 100 0.43 -6.32 -13.01
N GLU A 101 0.62 -7.59 -12.72
CA GLU A 101 0.48 -8.68 -13.71
C GLU A 101 -0.94 -8.72 -14.28
N LEU A 102 -1.97 -8.57 -13.44
CA LEU A 102 -3.36 -8.49 -13.87
C LEU A 102 -3.60 -7.28 -14.81
N GLU A 103 -2.99 -6.14 -14.52
CA GLU A 103 -3.07 -4.96 -15.40
C GLU A 103 -2.33 -5.20 -16.74
N GLN A 104 -1.18 -5.87 -16.73
CA GLN A 104 -0.45 -6.23 -17.96
C GLN A 104 -1.23 -7.20 -18.84
N LEU A 105 -1.91 -8.19 -18.24
CA LEU A 105 -2.78 -9.13 -18.96
C LEU A 105 -3.90 -8.38 -19.69
N GLN A 106 -4.52 -7.40 -19.03
CA GLN A 106 -5.59 -6.59 -19.63
C GLN A 106 -5.09 -5.72 -20.79
N ARG A 107 -3.81 -5.32 -20.77
CA ARG A 107 -3.18 -4.54 -21.85
C ARG A 107 -2.64 -5.41 -22.99
N GLY A 108 -2.68 -6.74 -22.86
CA GLY A 108 -2.26 -7.69 -23.91
C GLY A 108 -0.75 -7.83 -24.10
N ASN A 109 0.06 -7.51 -23.09
CA ASN A 109 1.53 -7.50 -23.17
C ASN A 109 2.20 -8.61 -22.33
N LEU A 110 1.58 -9.79 -22.23
CA LEU A 110 2.12 -10.97 -21.53
C LEU A 110 2.32 -12.13 -22.49
#